data_AF-A0A6A2ZXS0-F1
#
_entry.id   AF-A0A6A2ZXS0-F1
#
_cell.length_a   1.000
_cell.length_b   1.000
_cell.length_c   1.000
_cell.angle_alpha   90.00
_cell.angle_beta   90.00
_cell.angle_gamma   90.00
#
_symmetry.space_group_name_H-M   'P 1'
#
loop_
_entity.id
_entity.type
_entity.pdbx_description
1 polymer ?
#
loop_
_entity_poly.entity_id
_entity_poly.type
_entity_poly.pdbx_seq_one_letter_code
_entity_poly.pdbx_strand_id
1 'polypeptide(L)' 'MDNQGMWNLRSAQWGRQYLGQQFYLRVFDPVRSLSNEYDVPSNVLLCGKAVGIRP' A
#
# COMPACT_ATOMS: atom_id res chain seq x y z
N MET A 1 13.92 -6.86 2.60
CA MET A 1 13.52 -5.69 1.79
C MET A 1 13.61 -4.49 2.71
N ASP A 2 14.21 -3.42 2.22
CA ASP A 2 14.64 -2.23 2.97
C ASP A 2 13.61 -1.09 2.94
N ASN A 3 12.55 -1.24 2.15
CA ASN A 3 11.46 -0.26 2.07
C ASN A 3 10.14 -0.86 2.56
N GLN A 4 9.71 -0.46 3.75
CA GLN A 4 8.54 -1.03 4.42
C GLN A 4 7.23 -0.49 3.85
N GLY A 5 6.19 -1.31 3.92
CA GLY A 5 4.84 -0.92 3.53
C GLY A 5 4.20 -1.82 2.47
N MET A 6 3.15 -1.31 1.83
CA MET A 6 2.34 -2.03 0.86
C MET A 6 2.76 -1.71 -0.58
N TRP A 7 3.11 -2.74 -1.34
CA TRP A 7 3.60 -2.65 -2.72
C TRP A 7 2.65 -3.37 -3.67
N ASN A 8 2.25 -2.72 -4.75
CA ASN A 8 1.54 -3.38 -5.85
C ASN A 8 2.58 -3.90 -6.85
N LEU A 9 2.63 -5.22 -7.03
CA LEU A 9 3.34 -5.84 -8.14
C LEU A 9 2.34 -6.23 -9.22
N ARG A 10 2.55 -5.73 -10.44
CA ARG A 10 1.66 -5.95 -11.59
C ARG A 10 2.42 -6.20 -12.87
N SER A 11 1.78 -6.90 -13.80
CA SER A 11 2.31 -7.08 -15.15
C SER A 11 2.48 -5.72 -15.85
N ALA A 12 3.62 -5.53 -16.53
CA ALA A 12 3.82 -4.36 -17.39
C ALA A 12 3.04 -4.46 -18.72
N GLN A 13 2.56 -5.67 -19.08
CA GLN A 13 1.69 -5.86 -20.23
C GLN A 13 0.26 -5.44 -19.88
N TRP A 14 -0.22 -4.39 -20.54
CA TRP A 14 -1.49 -3.74 -20.24
C TRP A 14 -2.69 -4.69 -20.20
N GLY A 15 -2.82 -5.60 -21.18
CA GLY A 15 -3.93 -6.56 -21.21
C GLY A 15 -3.94 -7.48 -19.98
N ARG A 16 -2.77 -7.88 -19.48
CA ARG A 16 -2.66 -8.72 -18.28
C ARG A 16 -2.93 -7.92 -17.01
N GLN A 17 -2.44 -6.68 -16.94
CA GLN A 17 -2.76 -5.78 -15.84
C GLN A 17 -4.28 -5.53 -15.74
N TYR A 18 -4.93 -5.24 -16.88
CA TYR A 18 -6.37 -5.01 -16.95
C TYR A 18 -7.18 -6.23 -16.52
N LEU A 19 -6.74 -7.43 -16.92
CA LEU A 19 -7.35 -8.70 -16.51
C LEU A 19 -6.97 -9.13 -15.08
N GLY A 20 -6.23 -8.29 -14.33
CA GLY A 20 -5.98 -8.50 -12.90
C GLY A 20 -4.74 -9.31 -12.57
N GLN A 21 -3.78 -9.48 -13.48
CA GLN A 21 -2.48 -10.08 -13.16
C GLN A 21 -1.64 -9.11 -12.31
N GLN A 22 -1.96 -9.05 -11.03
CA GLN A 22 -1.31 -8.24 -10.01
C GLN A 22 -1.53 -8.87 -8.63
N PHE A 23 -0.65 -8.56 -7.68
CA PHE A 23 -0.86 -8.84 -6.27
C PHE A 23 -0.24 -7.74 -5.41
N TYR A 24 -0.64 -7.71 -4.14
CA TYR A 24 -0.07 -6.80 -3.16
C TYR A 24 0.90 -7.55 -2.25
N LEU A 25 2.07 -6.96 -2.04
CA LEU A 25 3.08 -7.43 -1.10
C LEU A 25 3.16 -6.47 0.07
N ARG A 26 3.19 -7.00 1.29
CA ARG A 26 3.53 -6.22 2.48
C ARG A 26 4.97 -6.52 2.86
N VAL A 27 5.81 -5.50 2.88
CA VAL A 27 7.11 -5.57 3.55
C VAL A 27 6.87 -5.17 5.00
N PHE A 28 7.13 -6.11 5.91
CA PHE A 28 6.81 -5.98 7.33
C PHE A 28 8.07 -5.77 8.16
N ASP A 29 7.98 -4.85 9.12
CA ASP A 29 8.94 -4.64 10.18
C ASP A 29 8.23 -4.74 11.54
N PRO A 30 8.74 -5.54 12.50
CA PRO A 30 8.16 -5.59 13.84
C PRO A 30 8.28 -4.26 14.61
N VAL A 31 9.21 -3.38 14.23
CA VAL A 31 9.44 -2.08 14.84
C VAL A 31 8.77 -0.99 13.99
N ARG A 32 7.68 -0.42 14.51
CA ARG A 32 7.01 0.72 13.88
C ARG A 32 7.82 2.00 14.15
N SER A 33 8.43 2.53 13.11
CA SER A 33 9.18 3.78 13.13
C SER A 33 8.86 4.58 11.88
N LEU A 34 8.80 5.92 11.99
CA LEU A 34 8.65 6.81 10.83
C LEU A 34 9.84 6.74 9.86
N SER A 35 11.00 6.25 10.31
CA SER A 35 12.13 5.95 9.42
C SER A 35 11.88 4.71 8.55
N ASN A 36 10.98 3.83 8.98
CA ASN A 36 10.65 2.57 8.32
C ASN A 36 9.41 2.72 7.43
N GLU A 37 8.29 3.16 8.01
CA GLU A 37 7.01 3.35 7.33
C GLU A 37 6.33 4.63 7.86
N TYR A 38 5.94 5.52 6.95
CA TYR A 38 5.24 6.75 7.32
C TYR A 38 3.77 6.48 7.63
N ASP A 39 3.20 7.31 8.50
CA ASP A 39 1.75 7.33 8.67
C ASP A 39 1.04 7.81 7.40
N VAL A 40 -0.23 7.43 7.29
CA VAL A 40 -1.07 7.83 6.16
C VAL A 40 -1.19 9.37 6.11
N PRO A 41 -0.87 10.02 4.98
CA PRO A 41 -0.98 11.47 4.85
C PRO A 41 -2.39 11.99 5.13
N SER A 42 -2.51 13.20 5.70
CA SER A 42 -3.82 13.79 6.06
C SER A 42 -4.71 14.13 4.86
N ASN A 43 -4.13 14.20 3.66
CA ASN A 43 -4.81 14.56 2.42
C ASN A 43 -5.16 13.35 1.55
N VAL A 44 -5.04 12.12 2.04
CA VAL A 44 -5.45 10.95 1.26
C VAL A 44 -6.97 10.95 1.05
N LEU A 45 -7.39 10.46 -0.12
CA LEU A 45 -8.79 10.15 -0.37
C LEU A 45 -9.14 8.87 0.39
N LEU A 46 -10.13 8.94 1.27
CA LEU A 46 -10.62 7.79 2.02
C LEU A 46 -11.79 7.13 1.27
N CYS A 47 -11.79 5.80 1.20
CA CYS A 47 -12.97 5.04 0.80
C CYS A 47 -14.08 5.25 1.84
N GLY A 48 -15.36 5.19 1.42
CA GLY A 48 -16.49 5.54 2.30
C GLY A 48 -16.49 4.88 3.68
N LYS A 49 -16.15 3.58 3.77
CA LYS A 49 -16.05 2.86 5.05
C LYS A 49 -14.85 3.25 5.93
N ALA A 50 -13.81 3.84 5.33
CA ALA A 50 -12.62 4.29 6.04
C ALA A 50 -12.77 5.72 6.60
N VAL A 51 -13.80 6.46 6.19
CA VAL A 51 -14.09 7.79 6.73
C VAL A 51 -14.43 7.68 8.22
N GLY A 52 -13.75 8.47 9.05
CA GLY A 52 -13.93 8.47 10.51
C GLY A 52 -13.10 7.42 11.25
N ILE A 53 -12.48 6.47 10.55
CA ILE A 53 -11.49 5.56 11.13
C ILE A 53 -10.14 6.30 11.11
N ARG A 54 -9.71 6.77 12.28
CA ARG A 54 -8.36 7.31 12.45
C ARG A 54 -7.41 6.15 12.82
N PRO A 55 -6.23 6.05 12.17
CA PRO A 55 -5.21 5.07 12.54
C PRO A 55 -4.58 5.36 13.90
#